data_AF-A0A1A0L576-F1
#
_entry.id   AF-A0A1A0L576-F1
#
_cell.length_a   1.000
_cell.length_b   1.000
_cell.length_c   1.000
_cell.angle_alpha   90.00
_cell.angle_beta   90.00
_cell.angle_gamma   90.00
#
_symmetry.space_group_name_H-M   'P 1'
#
loop_
_entity.id
_entity.type
_entity.pdbx_description
1 polymer ?
#
loop_
_entity_poly.entity_id
_entity_poly.type
_entity_poly.pdbx_seq_one_letter_code
_entity_poly.pdbx_strand_id
1 'polypeptide(L)'
;MASRNDSHTQPAPEPLWREVTGRVLRRHRHERGERLVETARRAGVSSQYLSEIERGRKDASSELLAAVAGAVDLSLLDLAREAAAELARVESVLGAARRPGASRGPVTLRSIPAGSIPAASIPATAQPLRPLSRMRGPVALAA
;
A
#
# COMPACT_ATOMS: atom_id res chain seq x y z
N MET A 1 44.97 -23.37 -6.76
CA MET A 1 43.81 -23.83 -5.97
C MET A 1 42.80 -22.70 -5.94
N ALA A 2 41.65 -22.89 -6.60
CA ALA A 2 40.68 -21.83 -6.90
C ALA A 2 39.88 -21.39 -5.67
N SER A 3 39.90 -20.10 -5.36
CA SER A 3 38.89 -19.45 -4.51
C SER A 3 37.56 -19.44 -5.26
N ARG A 4 36.64 -20.33 -4.87
CA ARG A 4 35.24 -20.22 -5.23
C ARG A 4 34.62 -19.19 -4.29
N ASN A 5 34.42 -17.98 -4.81
CA ASN A 5 33.63 -16.97 -4.15
C ASN A 5 32.16 -17.37 -4.37
N ASP A 6 31.59 -18.08 -3.39
CA ASP A 6 30.19 -18.45 -3.38
C ASP A 6 29.36 -17.18 -3.13
N SER A 7 29.08 -16.44 -4.20
CA SER A 7 28.10 -15.35 -4.20
C SER A 7 26.74 -15.96 -3.89
N HIS A 8 26.38 -15.96 -2.61
CA HIS A 8 25.01 -16.20 -2.16
C HIS A 8 24.09 -15.27 -2.94
N THR A 9 23.50 -15.80 -4.01
CA THR A 9 22.44 -15.16 -4.77
C THR A 9 21.22 -15.19 -3.87
N GLN A 10 21.16 -14.27 -2.92
CA GLN A 10 19.96 -14.07 -2.13
C GLN A 10 18.86 -13.67 -3.11
N PRO A 11 17.72 -14.39 -3.14
CA PRO A 11 16.62 -14.03 -4.01
C PRO A 11 16.24 -12.58 -3.69
N ALA A 12 16.04 -11.78 -4.73
CA ALA A 12 15.66 -10.39 -4.56
C ALA A 12 14.45 -10.29 -3.62
N PRO A 13 14.45 -9.33 -2.67
CA PRO A 13 13.35 -9.18 -1.73
C PRO A 13 12.03 -8.99 -2.48
N GLU A 14 10.94 -9.49 -1.90
CA GLU A 14 9.60 -9.31 -2.44
C GLU A 14 9.30 -7.80 -2.60
N PRO A 15 8.82 -7.36 -3.78
CA PRO A 15 8.62 -5.95 -4.04
C PRO A 15 7.52 -5.37 -3.15
N LEU A 16 7.67 -4.10 -2.81
CA LEU A 16 6.74 -3.43 -1.92
C LEU A 16 5.49 -2.99 -2.68
N TRP A 17 4.37 -2.88 -1.96
CA TRP A 17 3.08 -2.49 -2.53
C TRP A 17 3.15 -1.18 -3.33
N ARG A 18 3.82 -0.14 -2.78
CA ARG A 18 4.01 1.14 -3.47
C ARG A 18 4.76 1.03 -4.80
N GLU A 19 5.68 0.07 -4.90
CA GLU A 19 6.46 -0.13 -6.12
C GLU A 19 5.62 -0.82 -7.18
N VAL A 20 4.83 -1.81 -6.77
CA VAL A 20 3.93 -2.55 -7.65
C VAL A 20 2.82 -1.65 -8.17
N THR A 21 2.12 -0.95 -7.29
CA THR A 21 1.06 -0.01 -7.66
C THR A 21 1.60 1.14 -8.52
N GLY A 22 2.78 1.68 -8.19
CA GLY A 22 3.46 2.68 -9.02
C GLY A 22 3.73 2.20 -10.46
N ARG A 23 4.19 0.95 -10.62
CA ARG A 23 4.39 0.33 -11.94
C ARG A 23 3.08 0.17 -12.72
N VAL A 24 2.02 -0.29 -12.06
CA VAL A 24 0.68 -0.44 -12.68
C VAL A 24 0.18 0.91 -13.19
N LEU A 25 0.19 1.95 -12.33
CA LEU A 25 -0.24 3.30 -12.71
C LEU A 25 0.56 3.86 -13.89
N ARG A 26 1.89 3.69 -13.86
CA ARG A 26 2.78 4.13 -14.93
C ARG A 26 2.49 3.42 -16.25
N ARG A 27 2.20 2.10 -16.21
CA ARG A 27 1.83 1.30 -17.39
C ARG A 27 0.56 1.86 -18.02
N HIS A 28 -0.51 2.00 -17.25
CA HIS A 28 -1.79 2.52 -17.73
C HIS A 28 -1.67 3.94 -18.31
N ARG A 29 -0.92 4.83 -17.64
CA ARG A 29 -0.65 6.17 -18.19
C ARG A 29 0.02 6.11 -19.56
N HIS A 30 1.02 5.24 -19.73
CA HIS A 30 1.74 5.10 -21.00
C HIS A 30 0.92 4.43 -22.10
N GLU A 31 0.12 3.42 -21.77
CA GLU A 31 -0.81 2.78 -22.70
C GLU A 31 -1.83 3.77 -23.27
N ARG A 32 -2.18 4.79 -22.49
CA ARG A 32 -3.04 5.91 -22.91
C ARG A 32 -2.30 7.02 -23.66
N GLY A 33 -0.97 6.96 -23.75
CA GLY A 33 -0.16 8.01 -24.36
C GLY A 33 -0.15 9.34 -23.59
N GLU A 34 -0.52 9.33 -22.30
CA GLU A 34 -0.71 10.55 -21.52
C GLU A 34 0.59 11.05 -20.91
N ARG A 35 0.76 12.38 -20.92
CA ARG A 35 1.90 13.02 -20.28
C ARG A 35 1.68 13.03 -18.77
N LEU A 36 2.76 12.84 -18.02
CA LEU A 36 2.74 12.85 -16.55
C LEU A 36 2.00 14.07 -15.96
N VAL A 37 2.18 15.26 -16.56
CA VAL A 37 1.54 16.51 -16.12
C VAL A 37 0.01 16.50 -16.31
N GLU A 38 -0.51 15.84 -17.34
CA GLU A 38 -1.94 15.77 -17.63
C GLU A 38 -2.67 14.87 -16.64
N THR A 39 -2.08 13.70 -16.35
CA THR A 39 -2.58 12.76 -15.35
C THR A 39 -2.51 13.36 -13.95
N ALA A 40 -1.38 13.99 -13.59
CA ALA A 40 -1.21 14.64 -12.30
C ALA A 40 -2.26 15.73 -12.06
N ARG A 41 -2.52 16.55 -13.09
CA ARG A 41 -3.55 17.60 -13.04
C ARG A 41 -4.94 17.02 -12.77
N ARG A 42 -5.34 15.94 -13.47
CA ARG A 42 -6.64 15.29 -13.25
C ARG A 42 -6.76 14.65 -11.87
N ALA A 43 -5.66 14.08 -11.36
CA ALA A 43 -5.59 13.51 -10.02
C ALA A 43 -5.48 14.57 -8.90
N GLY A 44 -5.35 15.87 -9.23
CA GLY A 44 -5.21 16.93 -8.24
C GLY A 44 -3.89 16.93 -7.47
N VAL A 45 -2.81 16.39 -8.08
CA VAL A 45 -1.47 16.30 -7.46
C VAL A 45 -0.41 16.98 -8.33
N SER A 46 0.76 17.23 -7.76
CA SER A 46 1.89 17.73 -8.56
C SER A 46 2.47 16.62 -9.45
N SER A 47 3.01 17.00 -10.61
CA SER A 47 3.69 16.05 -11.51
C SER A 47 4.90 15.40 -10.86
N GLN A 48 5.64 16.13 -10.01
CA GLN A 48 6.73 15.59 -9.21
C GLN A 48 6.23 14.48 -8.27
N TYR A 49 5.13 14.72 -7.55
CA TYR A 49 4.57 13.77 -6.61
C TYR A 49 4.06 12.50 -7.33
N LEU A 50 3.33 12.66 -8.45
CA LEU A 50 2.92 11.51 -9.28
C LEU A 50 4.14 10.71 -9.74
N SER A 51 5.22 11.38 -10.14
CA SER A 51 6.44 10.69 -10.53
C SER A 51 7.05 9.88 -9.39
N GLU A 52 7.02 10.40 -8.15
CA GLU A 52 7.47 9.66 -6.97
C GLU A 52 6.62 8.42 -6.68
N ILE A 53 5.31 8.52 -6.87
CA ILE A 53 4.39 7.38 -6.79
C ILE A 53 4.71 6.34 -7.86
N GLU A 54 4.80 6.74 -9.14
CA GLU A 54 5.07 5.83 -10.27
C GLU A 54 6.41 5.06 -10.12
N ARG A 55 7.36 5.64 -9.38
CA ARG A 55 8.67 5.05 -9.10
C ARG A 55 8.72 4.29 -7.77
N GLY A 56 7.61 4.17 -7.05
CA GLY A 56 7.55 3.48 -5.76
C GLY A 56 8.36 4.16 -4.65
N ARG A 57 8.60 5.47 -4.75
CA ARG A 57 9.38 6.23 -3.74
C ARG A 57 8.52 6.82 -2.63
N LYS A 58 7.19 6.87 -2.82
CA LYS A 58 6.24 7.39 -1.84
C LYS A 58 5.13 6.38 -1.59
N ASP A 59 4.80 6.21 -0.32
CA ASP A 59 3.56 5.58 0.11
C ASP A 59 2.45 6.64 0.04
N ALA A 60 1.54 6.50 -0.93
CA ALA A 60 0.40 7.38 -1.08
C ALA A 60 -0.75 6.94 -0.16
N SER A 61 -1.56 7.89 0.32
CA SER A 61 -2.79 7.55 1.05
C SER A 61 -3.78 6.83 0.12
N SER A 62 -4.75 6.13 0.70
CA SER A 62 -5.80 5.44 -0.06
C SER A 62 -6.62 6.41 -0.93
N GLU A 63 -6.86 7.63 -0.45
CA GLU A 63 -7.56 8.69 -1.20
C GLU A 63 -6.72 9.15 -2.40
N LEU A 64 -5.42 9.34 -2.22
CA LEU A 64 -4.51 9.72 -3.31
C LEU A 64 -4.36 8.60 -4.34
N LEU A 65 -4.29 7.34 -3.90
CA LEU A 65 -4.30 6.19 -4.80
C LEU A 65 -5.60 6.13 -5.61
N ALA A 66 -6.75 6.35 -4.98
CA ALA A 66 -8.04 6.39 -5.68
C ALA A 66 -8.09 7.54 -6.71
N ALA A 67 -7.61 8.73 -6.35
CA ALA A 67 -7.57 9.87 -7.26
C ALA A 67 -6.66 9.63 -8.47
N VAL A 68 -5.47 9.06 -8.27
CA VAL A 68 -4.53 8.77 -9.35
C VAL A 68 -5.00 7.60 -10.22
N ALA A 69 -5.58 6.54 -9.62
CA ALA A 69 -6.19 5.44 -10.35
C ALA A 69 -7.35 5.92 -11.24
N GLY A 70 -8.24 6.75 -10.68
CA GLY A 70 -9.33 7.35 -11.44
C GLY A 70 -8.84 8.24 -12.58
N ALA A 71 -7.71 8.93 -12.41
CA ALA A 71 -7.11 9.73 -13.47
C ALA A 71 -6.55 8.88 -14.64
N VAL A 72 -6.38 7.57 -14.48
CA VAL A 72 -6.01 6.64 -15.56
C VAL A 72 -7.15 5.66 -15.91
N ASP A 73 -8.40 6.02 -15.57
CA ASP A 73 -9.62 5.24 -15.81
C ASP A 73 -9.65 3.86 -15.11
N LEU A 74 -9.02 3.76 -13.94
CA LEU A 74 -9.09 2.58 -13.08
C LEU A 74 -9.89 2.86 -11.81
N SER A 75 -10.61 1.84 -11.32
CA SER A 75 -11.05 1.82 -9.93
C SER A 75 -9.90 1.42 -8.99
N LEU A 76 -10.04 1.72 -7.70
CA LEU A 76 -9.09 1.24 -6.69
C LEU A 76 -9.05 -0.31 -6.62
N LEU A 77 -10.18 -0.96 -6.90
CA LEU A 77 -10.26 -2.42 -6.95
C LEU A 77 -9.46 -2.99 -8.13
N ASP A 78 -9.51 -2.35 -9.29
CA ASP A 78 -8.75 -2.76 -10.47
C ASP A 78 -7.25 -2.62 -10.22
N LEU A 79 -6.83 -1.49 -9.66
CA LEU A 79 -5.44 -1.28 -9.23
C LEU A 79 -4.99 -2.37 -8.25
N ALA A 80 -5.82 -2.72 -7.26
CA ALA A 80 -5.49 -3.74 -6.28
C ALA A 80 -5.38 -5.15 -6.92
N ARG A 81 -6.29 -5.50 -7.83
CA ARG A 81 -6.26 -6.77 -8.57
C ARG A 81 -5.01 -6.89 -9.43
N GLU A 82 -4.67 -5.84 -10.18
CA GLU A 82 -3.48 -5.84 -11.02
C GLU A 82 -2.19 -5.89 -10.20
N ALA A 83 -2.15 -5.19 -9.07
CA ALA A 83 -1.00 -5.25 -8.17
C ALA A 83 -0.84 -6.65 -7.55
N ALA A 84 -1.93 -7.30 -7.14
CA ALA A 84 -1.89 -8.69 -6.69
C ALA A 84 -1.39 -9.64 -7.79
N ALA A 85 -1.85 -9.46 -9.04
CA ALA A 85 -1.38 -10.27 -10.17
C ALA A 85 0.11 -10.07 -10.47
N GLU A 86 0.63 -8.84 -10.33
CA GLU A 86 2.04 -8.53 -10.48
C GLU A 86 2.90 -9.18 -9.38
N LEU A 87 2.43 -9.12 -8.12
CA LEU A 87 3.08 -9.79 -6.99
C LEU A 87 3.11 -11.31 -7.19
N ALA A 88 1.99 -11.91 -7.60
CA ALA A 88 1.93 -13.34 -7.89
C ALA A 88 2.89 -13.76 -9.01
N ARG A 89 3.05 -12.92 -10.05
CA ARG A 89 4.05 -13.15 -11.11
C ARG A 89 5.47 -13.12 -10.55
N VAL A 90 5.82 -12.13 -9.74
CA VAL A 90 7.15 -12.06 -9.10
C VAL A 90 7.39 -13.25 -8.18
N GLU A 91 6.38 -13.66 -7.41
CA GLU A 91 6.46 -14.85 -6.56
C GLU A 91 6.67 -16.12 -7.38
N SER A 92 6.00 -16.29 -8.51
CA SER A 92 6.21 -17.46 -9.37
C SER A 92 7.65 -17.56 -9.88
N VAL A 93 8.25 -16.40 -10.23
CA VAL A 93 9.64 -16.30 -10.69
C VAL A 93 10.62 -16.58 -9.55
N LEU A 94 10.41 -15.99 -8.37
CA LEU A 94 11.25 -16.21 -7.19
C LEU A 94 11.09 -17.62 -6.62
N GLY A 95 9.87 -18.17 -6.67
CA GLY A 95 9.50 -19.50 -6.20
C GLY A 95 10.08 -20.60 -7.07
N ALA A 96 10.15 -20.41 -8.39
CA ALA A 96 10.89 -21.31 -9.29
C ALA A 96 12.39 -21.41 -8.92
N ALA A 97 12.97 -20.35 -8.34
CA ALA A 97 14.35 -20.34 -7.85
C ALA A 97 14.51 -20.88 -6.41
N ARG A 98 13.41 -21.13 -5.69
CA ARG A 98 13.40 -21.44 -4.26
C ARG A 98 12.98 -22.90 -4.04
N ARG A 99 13.65 -23.61 -3.11
CA ARG A 99 13.25 -24.98 -2.75
C ARG A 99 11.85 -24.96 -2.11
N PRO A 100 10.96 -25.91 -2.47
CA PRO A 100 9.66 -26.04 -1.82
C PRO A 100 9.84 -26.25 -0.31
N GLY A 101 9.18 -25.42 0.51
CA GLY A 101 9.17 -25.53 1.98
C GLY A 101 9.86 -24.41 2.78
N ALA A 102 10.55 -23.45 2.14
CA ALA A 102 11.07 -22.28 2.87
C ALA A 102 9.91 -21.34 3.23
N SER A 103 9.57 -21.19 4.52
CA SER A 103 8.54 -20.24 4.97
C SER A 103 8.97 -18.79 4.72
N ARG A 104 8.02 -17.92 4.35
CA ARG A 104 8.25 -16.46 4.36
C ARG A 104 8.26 -16.02 5.82
N GLY A 105 9.44 -15.70 6.35
CA GLY A 105 9.55 -15.01 7.63
C GLY A 105 8.88 -13.63 7.57
N PRO A 106 8.53 -13.03 8.72
CA PRO A 106 7.93 -11.70 8.76
C PRO A 106 8.85 -10.67 8.09
N VAL A 107 8.27 -9.74 7.32
CA VAL A 107 8.99 -8.55 6.85
C VAL A 107 9.36 -7.75 8.09
N THR A 108 10.63 -7.81 8.48
CA THR A 108 11.13 -6.98 9.57
C THR A 108 11.17 -5.54 9.06
N LEU A 109 10.32 -4.69 9.64
CA LEU A 109 10.53 -3.24 9.51
C LEU A 109 11.95 -2.99 9.98
N ARG A 110 12.82 -2.48 9.10
CA ARG A 110 14.15 -2.01 9.48
C ARG A 110 13.95 -1.13 10.72
N SER A 111 14.49 -1.57 11.86
CA SER A 111 14.18 -1.03 13.18
C SER A 111 14.07 0.49 13.13
N ILE A 112 12.85 1.00 13.28
CA ILE A 112 12.66 2.41 13.61
C ILE A 112 13.31 2.54 14.99
N PRO A 113 14.39 3.34 15.16
CA PRO A 113 14.97 3.53 16.48
C PRO A 113 13.86 4.02 17.41
N ALA A 114 13.75 3.40 18.59
CA ALA A 114 12.66 3.58 19.56
C ALA A 114 12.52 5.00 20.15
N GLY A 115 13.16 6.02 19.55
CA GLY A 115 13.19 7.40 20.03
C GLY A 115 12.58 8.44 19.08
N SER A 116 11.91 8.05 17.99
CA SER A 116 11.40 9.00 16.97
C SER A 116 9.88 9.16 16.93
N ILE A 117 9.13 8.56 17.86
CA ILE A 117 7.72 8.86 18.04
C ILE A 117 7.67 10.11 18.93
N PRO A 118 7.36 11.32 18.43
CA PRO A 118 7.01 12.39 19.34
C PRO A 118 5.80 11.90 20.12
N ALA A 119 5.94 11.84 21.45
CA ALA A 119 4.83 11.61 22.36
C ALA A 119 3.85 12.77 22.17
N ALA A 120 2.96 12.67 21.17
CA ALA A 120 1.74 13.43 21.18
C ALA A 120 1.01 12.97 22.44
N SER A 121 0.99 13.83 23.45
CA SER A 121 0.30 13.65 24.71
C SER A 121 -1.12 13.20 24.41
N ILE A 122 -1.38 11.89 24.53
CA ILE A 122 -2.74 11.38 24.61
C ILE A 122 -3.25 11.93 25.95
N PRO A 123 -4.21 12.87 25.98
CA PRO A 123 -4.75 13.31 27.26
C PRO A 123 -5.37 12.09 27.93
N ALA A 124 -4.87 11.75 29.12
CA ALA A 124 -5.32 10.64 29.95
C ALA A 124 -6.69 10.95 30.60
N THR A 125 -7.67 11.32 29.78
CA THR A 125 -9.04 11.60 30.21
C THR A 125 -10.03 10.97 29.24
N ALA A 126 -9.83 9.69 28.94
CA ALA A 126 -10.93 8.86 28.47
C ALA A 126 -11.86 8.64 29.68
N GLN A 127 -12.89 9.47 29.82
CA GLN A 127 -14.02 9.11 30.68
C GLN A 127 -14.62 7.80 30.14
N PRO A 128 -14.87 6.80 30.99
CA PRO A 128 -15.56 5.60 30.56
C PRO A 128 -16.94 5.99 30.02
N LEU A 129 -17.31 5.41 28.87
CA LEU A 129 -18.64 5.58 28.29
C LEU A 129 -19.67 5.14 29.33
N ARG A 130 -20.51 6.09 29.78
CA ARG A 130 -21.63 5.79 30.67
C ARG A 130 -22.57 4.80 29.97
N PRO A 131 -23.05 3.75 30.66
CA PRO A 131 -24.03 2.86 30.08
C PRO A 131 -25.31 3.64 29.76
N LEU A 132 -25.85 3.45 28.56
CA LEU A 132 -27.15 3.97 28.15
C LEU A 132 -28.22 3.38 29.09
N SER A 133 -28.71 4.19 30.02
CA SER A 133 -29.86 3.85 30.84
C SER A 133 -31.03 3.49 29.92
N ARG A 134 -31.52 2.26 30.02
CA ARG A 134 -32.75 1.80 29.36
C ARG A 134 -33.90 2.73 29.73
N MET A 135 -34.30 3.57 28.79
CA MET A 135 -35.52 4.35 28.89
C MET A 135 -36.72 3.39 28.69
N ARG A 136 -37.21 2.80 29.78
CA ARG A 136 -38.54 2.18 29.81
C ARG A 136 -39.56 3.30 29.96
N GLY A 137 -40.07 3.81 28.84
CA GLY A 137 -41.32 4.56 28.79
C GLY A 137 -42.47 3.60 28.47
N PRO A 138 -43.67 3.75 29.07
CA PRO A 138 -44.83 2.95 28.71
C PRO A 138 -45.34 3.37 27.33
N VAL A 139 -45.57 2.39 26.46
CA VAL A 139 -46.32 2.59 25.21
C VAL A 139 -47.80 2.68 25.58
N ALA A 140 -48.35 3.89 25.53
CA ALA A 140 -49.79 4.09 25.64
C ALA A 140 -50.46 3.58 24.35
N LEU A 141 -51.24 2.51 24.49
CA LEU A 141 -52.14 1.99 23.46
C LEU A 141 -53.39 2.87 23.45
N ALA A 142 -53.60 3.63 22.38
CA ALA A 142 -54.88 4.30 22.13
C ALA A 142 -55.70 3.42 21.18
N ALA A 143 -56.92 3.12 21.62
CA ALA A 143 -58.00 2.50 20.85
C ALA A 143 -58.73 3.55 20.00
#